data_AF-A0A268ELE4-F1
#
_entry.id   AF-A0A268ELE4-F1
#
_cell.length_a   1.000
_cell.length_b   1.000
_cell.length_c   1.000
_cell.angle_alpha   90.00
_cell.angle_beta   90.00
_cell.angle_gamma   90.00
#
_symmetry.space_group_name_H-M   'P 1'
#
loop_
_entity.id
_entity.type
_entity.pdbx_description
1 polymer ?
#
loop_
_entity_poly.entity_id
_entity_poly.type
_entity_poly.pdbx_seq_one_letter_code
_entity_poly.pdbx_strand_id
1 'polypeptide(L)'
;MDQKTLEYMGQRVDKARNIQRRIKELQHFISYSEGRTTICIIDRHNNGPRIRQDEFSRLFDKAIGVFIEEMREEIRLLEQELAEL
;
A
#
# COMPACT_ATOMS: atom_id res chain seq x y z
N MET A 1 -12.06 35.37 -4.36
CA MET A 1 -10.80 34.60 -4.51
C MET A 1 -10.22 34.91 -5.86
N ASP A 2 -8.90 35.04 -5.95
CA ASP A 2 -8.23 35.13 -7.25
C ASP A 2 -8.14 33.73 -7.89
N GLN A 3 -7.91 33.70 -9.21
CA GLN A 3 -7.85 32.45 -9.97
C GLN A 3 -6.70 31.54 -9.51
N LYS A 4 -5.60 32.13 -9.05
CA LYS A 4 -4.44 31.40 -8.50
C LYS A 4 -4.79 30.66 -7.20
N THR A 5 -5.60 31.26 -6.33
CA THR A 5 -6.08 30.61 -5.10
C THR A 5 -6.97 29.41 -5.43
N LEU A 6 -7.85 29.52 -6.44
CA LEU A 6 -8.70 28.42 -6.87
C LEU A 6 -7.89 27.26 -7.47
N GLU A 7 -6.89 27.55 -8.31
CA GLU A 7 -6.00 26.55 -8.88
C GLU A 7 -5.18 25.83 -7.79
N TYR A 8 -4.65 26.58 -6.82
CA TYR A 8 -3.91 26.02 -5.69
C TYR A 8 -4.78 25.12 -4.80
N MET A 9 -6.02 25.54 -4.52
CA MET A 9 -7.00 24.71 -3.80
C MET A 9 -7.36 23.44 -4.59
N GLY A 10 -7.53 23.54 -5.90
CA GLY A 10 -7.79 22.39 -6.77
C GLY A 10 -6.65 21.36 -6.72
N GLN A 11 -5.40 21.81 -6.83
CA GLN A 11 -4.23 20.93 -6.74
C GLN A 11 -4.12 20.22 -5.38
N ARG A 12 -4.41 20.93 -4.28
CA ARG A 12 -4.45 20.32 -2.93
C ARG A 12 -5.52 19.25 -2.82
N VAL A 13 -6.72 19.51 -3.34
CA VAL A 13 -7.83 18.53 -3.32
C VAL A 13 -7.49 17.29 -4.15
N ASP A 14 -6.92 17.45 -5.34
CA ASP A 14 -6.53 16.32 -6.18
C ASP A 14 -5.41 15.48 -5.56
N LYS A 15 -4.44 16.14 -4.92
CA LYS A 15 -3.37 15.45 -4.19
C LYS A 15 -3.92 14.68 -2.99
N ALA A 16 -4.80 15.29 -2.20
CA ALA A 16 -5.47 14.64 -1.08
C ALA A 16 -6.26 13.40 -1.52
N ARG A 17 -7.01 13.49 -2.63
CA ARG A 17 -7.75 12.35 -3.20
C ARG A 17 -6.83 11.21 -3.64
N ASN A 18 -5.70 11.53 -4.25
CA ASN A 18 -4.72 10.51 -4.67
C ASN A 18 -4.12 9.78 -3.47
N ILE A 19 -3.77 10.51 -2.40
CA ILE A 19 -3.26 9.93 -1.16
C ILE A 19 -4.31 9.02 -0.51
N GLN A 20 -5.55 9.50 -0.38
CA GLN A 20 -6.65 8.70 0.18
C GLN A 20 -6.90 7.42 -0.61
N ARG A 21 -6.86 7.49 -1.95
CA ARG A 21 -6.98 6.30 -2.80
C ARG A 21 -5.85 5.32 -2.52
N ARG A 22 -4.61 5.80 -2.40
CA ARG A 22 -3.45 4.94 -2.14
C ARG A 22 -3.51 4.27 -0.78
N ILE A 23 -3.89 5.01 0.27
CA ILE A 23 -4.14 4.44 1.61
C ILE A 23 -5.16 3.31 1.52
N LYS A 24 -6.28 3.53 0.83
CA LYS A 24 -7.33 2.52 0.67
C LYS A 24 -6.85 1.27 -0.06
N GLU A 25 -6.01 1.42 -1.10
CA GLU A 25 -5.39 0.29 -1.80
C GLU A 25 -4.49 -0.54 -0.89
N LEU A 26 -3.65 0.11 -0.09
CA LEU A 26 -2.74 -0.55 0.86
C LEU A 26 -3.51 -1.27 1.97
N GLN A 27 -4.53 -0.62 2.55
CA GLN A 27 -5.41 -1.25 3.54
C GLN A 27 -6.14 -2.46 2.96
N HIS A 28 -6.65 -2.34 1.73
CA HIS A 28 -7.26 -3.47 1.04
C HIS A 28 -6.26 -4.62 0.85
N PHE A 29 -5.03 -4.32 0.45
CA PHE A 29 -3.98 -5.32 0.27
C PHE A 29 -3.65 -6.06 1.57
N ILE A 30 -3.51 -5.33 2.70
CA ILE A 30 -3.29 -5.93 4.02
C ILE A 30 -4.45 -6.88 4.35
N SER A 31 -5.70 -6.40 4.25
CA SER A 31 -6.89 -7.20 4.56
C SER A 31 -7.02 -8.45 3.66
N TYR A 32 -6.62 -8.35 2.39
CA TYR A 32 -6.68 -9.45 1.44
C TYR A 32 -5.54 -10.47 1.63
N SER A 33 -4.45 -10.03 2.25
CA SER A 33 -3.29 -10.86 2.58
C SER A 33 -3.52 -11.70 3.83
N GLU A 34 -4.38 -11.24 4.74
CA GLU A 34 -4.80 -12.02 5.91
C GLU A 34 -5.47 -13.33 5.48
N GLY A 35 -4.99 -14.46 6.01
CA GLY A 35 -5.49 -15.80 5.69
C GLY A 35 -4.97 -16.39 4.38
N ARG A 36 -4.09 -15.70 3.65
CA ARG A 36 -3.37 -16.30 2.51
C ARG A 36 -2.23 -17.17 3.03
N THR A 37 -1.98 -18.25 2.30
CA THR A 37 -0.92 -19.23 2.61
C THR A 37 0.17 -19.24 1.54
N THR A 38 0.17 -18.27 0.62
CA THR A 38 1.15 -18.20 -0.48
C THR A 38 1.52 -16.74 -0.78
N ILE A 39 2.82 -16.48 -0.86
CA ILE A 39 3.39 -15.22 -1.37
C ILE A 39 3.89 -15.50 -2.78
N CYS A 40 3.48 -14.68 -3.74
CA CYS A 40 3.93 -14.76 -5.13
C CYS A 40 4.67 -13.47 -5.47
N ILE A 41 5.92 -13.60 -5.90
CA ILE A 41 6.64 -12.50 -6.54
C ILE A 41 6.48 -12.76 -8.03
N ILE A 42 5.67 -11.95 -8.70
CA ILE A 42 5.40 -12.07 -10.13
C ILE A 42 6.06 -10.93 -10.90
N ASP A 43 6.66 -11.26 -12.02
CA ASP A 43 7.09 -10.29 -13.02
C ASP A 43 5.92 -9.85 -13.92
N ARG A 44 6.20 -9.00 -14.91
CA ARG A 44 5.20 -8.53 -15.89
C ARG A 44 4.59 -9.66 -16.75
N HIS A 45 5.21 -10.83 -16.78
CA HIS A 45 4.76 -12.01 -17.51
C HIS A 45 4.05 -13.02 -16.60
N ASN A 46 3.71 -12.63 -15.36
CA ASN A 46 3.13 -13.50 -14.33
C ASN A 46 4.02 -14.69 -13.95
N ASN A 47 5.31 -14.59 -14.23
CA ASN A 47 6.30 -15.59 -13.87
C ASN A 47 7.06 -15.13 -12.64
N GLY A 48 7.39 -16.07 -11.75
CA GLY A 48 8.27 -15.79 -10.64
C GLY A 48 8.08 -16.73 -9.46
N PRO A 49 8.94 -16.57 -8.43
CA PRO A 49 8.99 -17.48 -7.31
C PRO A 49 7.73 -17.39 -6.45
N ARG A 50 7.35 -18.53 -5.88
CA ARG A 50 6.23 -18.66 -4.94
C ARG A 50 6.75 -19.25 -3.64
N ILE A 51 6.35 -18.66 -2.52
CA ILE A 51 6.64 -19.15 -1.18
C ILE A 51 5.31 -19.62 -0.60
N ARG A 52 5.14 -20.93 -0.45
CA ARG A 52 3.96 -21.51 0.21
C ARG A 52 4.24 -21.74 1.70
N GLN A 53 3.22 -21.50 2.54
CA GLN A 53 3.34 -21.60 3.99
C GLN A 53 3.56 -23.04 4.47
N ASP A 54 2.98 -24.02 3.79
CA ASP A 54 3.14 -25.45 4.09
C ASP A 54 4.55 -25.97 3.78
N GLU A 55 5.20 -25.42 2.75
CA GLU A 55 6.57 -25.78 2.36
C GLU A 55 7.65 -24.98 3.09
N PHE A 56 7.39 -23.69 3.34
CA PHE A 56 8.39 -22.73 3.82
C PHE A 56 7.86 -21.87 4.98
N SER A 57 7.17 -22.47 5.95
CA SER A 57 6.50 -21.77 7.06
C SER A 57 7.30 -20.62 7.68
N ARG A 58 8.53 -20.88 8.15
CA ARG A 58 9.38 -19.85 8.77
C ARG A 58 9.70 -18.68 7.83
N LEU A 59 9.93 -18.97 6.55
CA LEU A 59 10.22 -17.93 5.56
C LEU A 59 8.94 -17.16 5.21
N PHE A 60 7.83 -17.87 5.05
CA PHE A 60 6.52 -17.30 4.80
C PHE A 60 6.12 -16.32 5.90
N ASP A 61 6.14 -16.76 7.17
CA ASP A 61 5.74 -15.95 8.32
C ASP A 61 6.63 -14.69 8.47
N LYS A 62 7.93 -14.83 8.22
CA LYS A 62 8.85 -13.69 8.24
C LYS A 62 8.59 -12.73 7.08
N ALA A 63 8.40 -13.25 5.87
CA ALA A 63 8.18 -12.43 4.69
C ALA A 63 6.85 -11.68 4.76
N ILE A 64 5.75 -12.37 5.10
CA ILE A 64 4.43 -11.75 5.22
C ILE A 64 4.42 -10.67 6.31
N GLY A 65 5.09 -10.93 7.45
CA GLY A 65 5.22 -9.96 8.53
C GLY A 65 5.92 -8.68 8.07
N VAL A 66 7.08 -8.81 7.42
CA VAL A 66 7.82 -7.65 6.90
C VAL A 66 6.98 -6.87 5.88
N PHE A 67 6.31 -7.55 4.94
CA PHE A 67 5.47 -6.87 3.96
C PHE A 67 4.31 -6.10 4.60
N ILE A 68 3.63 -6.69 5.59
CA ILE A 68 2.53 -6.03 6.30
C ILE A 68 3.03 -4.80 7.06
N GLU A 69 4.15 -4.90 7.75
CA GLU A 69 4.72 -3.78 8.51
C GLU A 69 5.15 -2.62 7.59
N GLU A 70 5.83 -2.91 6.47
CA GLU A 70 6.20 -1.87 5.50
C GLU A 70 4.97 -1.19 4.88
N MET A 71 3.90 -1.93 4.61
CA MET A 71 2.64 -1.34 4.13
C MET A 71 1.96 -0.46 5.18
N ARG A 72 2.03 -0.83 6.46
CA ARG A 72 1.51 -0.01 7.56
C ARG A 72 2.30 1.29 7.72
N GLU A 73 3.61 1.23 7.59
CA GLU A 73 4.48 2.40 7.63
C GLU A 73 4.21 3.34 6.45
N GLU A 74 4.04 2.80 5.24
CA GLU A 74 3.66 3.59 4.06
C GLU A 74 2.29 4.29 4.27
N ILE A 75 1.31 3.60 4.84
CA ILE A 75 0.02 4.21 5.21
C ILE A 75 0.25 5.37 6.20
N ARG A 76 1.07 5.16 7.25
CA ARG A 76 1.37 6.19 8.26
C ARG A 76 1.99 7.43 7.64
N LEU A 77 2.93 7.27 6.70
CA LEU A 77 3.58 8.38 5.98
C LEU A 77 2.58 9.13 5.10
N LEU A 78 1.70 8.41 4.40
CA LEU A 78 0.64 9.01 3.58
C LEU A 78 -0.40 9.76 4.42
N GLU A 79 -0.76 9.25 5.60
CA GLU A 79 -1.65 9.93 6.55
C GLU A 79 -1.02 11.23 7.08
N GLN A 80 0.29 11.22 7.36
CA GLN A 80 1.02 12.41 7.73
C GLN A 80 1.04 13.44 6.58
N GLU A 81 1.34 13.00 5.35
CA GLU A 81 1.34 13.88 4.17
C GLU A 81 -0.05 14.50 3.94
N LEU A 82 -1.13 13.75 4.18
CA LEU A 82 -2.50 14.24 4.08
C LEU A 82 -2.83 15.29 5.16
N ALA A 83 -2.29 15.15 6.37
CA ALA A 83 -2.51 16.09 7.47
C ALA A 83 -1.74 17.42 7.28
N GLU A 84 -0.59 17.36 6.61
CA GLU A 84 0.21 18.53 6.24
C GLU A 84 -0.33 19.26 5.00
N LEU A 85 -1.17 18.57 4.22
CA LEU A 85 -1.66 19.05 2.93
C LEU A 85 -2.61 20.21 3.01
#